data_AF-A0A8B8FN98-F1
#
_entry.id   AF-A0A8B8FN98-F1
#
_cell.length_a   1.000
_cell.length_b   1.000
_cell.length_c   1.000
_cell.angle_alpha   90.00
_cell.angle_beta   90.00
_cell.angle_gamma   90.00
#
_symmetry.space_group_name_H-M   'P 1'
#
loop_
_entity.id
_entity.type
_entity.pdbx_description
1 polymer ?
#
loop_
_entity_poly.entity_id
_entity_poly.type
_entity_poly.pdbx_seq_one_letter_code
_entity_poly.pdbx_strand_id
1 'polypeptide(L)'
;MPLRGKTIFNSLLKFRVDAGDTILNDHLQNSAANTTYTSHRIQNELINICNEVLLEHIIKDVKESQFFSVTADESCDISGIEQLSLGVRFVHKMSTGKFCVREEFLGFVPLQRLDAETISEQILSTLIKFGLDLSKMVGQAYDGCSTMAGKISGVRKRIEDKYPNANFFSL
;
A
#
# COMPACT_ATOMS: atom_id res chain seq x y z
N MET A 1 11.78 0.46 1.05
CA MET A 1 13.25 0.60 1.02
C MET A 1 13.88 -0.78 0.73
N PRO A 2 14.94 -0.87 -0.09
CA PRO A 2 15.53 -2.16 -0.44
C PRO A 2 16.22 -2.84 0.76
N LEU A 3 16.05 -4.15 0.89
CA LEU A 3 16.71 -4.96 1.92
C LEU A 3 18.24 -4.91 1.81
N ARG A 4 18.95 -4.87 2.95
CA ARG A 4 20.43 -4.97 3.09
C ARG A 4 20.80 -5.93 4.25
N GLY A 5 21.84 -6.76 4.12
CA GLY A 5 22.33 -7.70 5.15
C GLY A 5 21.71 -9.12 5.18
N LYS A 6 21.79 -9.84 6.30
CA LYS A 6 21.02 -11.10 6.46
C LYS A 6 19.53 -10.76 6.54
N THR A 7 18.73 -11.31 5.62
CA THR A 7 17.31 -10.98 5.49
C THR A 7 16.41 -12.07 6.03
N ILE A 8 15.16 -11.70 6.36
CA ILE A 8 14.09 -12.65 6.70
C ILE A 8 13.91 -13.68 5.58
N PHE A 9 14.07 -13.28 4.31
CA PHE A 9 14.00 -14.19 3.16
C PHE A 9 15.01 -15.34 3.29
N ASN A 10 16.28 -15.04 3.60
CA ASN A 10 17.29 -16.09 3.79
C ASN A 10 16.97 -16.98 5.00
N SER A 11 16.41 -16.41 6.06
CA SER A 11 15.93 -17.19 7.22
C SER A 11 14.77 -18.12 6.86
N LEU A 12 13.86 -17.68 5.98
CA LEU A 12 12.75 -18.51 5.49
C LEU A 12 13.24 -19.64 4.58
N LEU A 13 14.21 -19.38 3.69
CA LEU A 13 14.84 -20.42 2.89
C LEU A 13 15.51 -21.46 3.77
N LYS A 14 16.26 -21.02 4.79
CA LYS A 14 16.87 -21.93 5.77
C LYS A 14 15.81 -22.72 6.52
N PHE A 15 14.74 -22.08 7.00
CA PHE A 15 13.65 -22.76 7.68
C PHE A 15 13.01 -23.86 6.80
N ARG A 16 12.84 -23.61 5.50
CA ARG A 16 12.35 -24.61 4.55
C ARG A 16 13.31 -25.79 4.38
N VAL A 17 14.61 -25.53 4.30
CA VAL A 17 15.64 -26.58 4.28
C VAL A 17 15.62 -27.40 5.57
N ASP A 18 15.59 -26.74 6.72
CA ASP A 18 15.55 -27.39 8.04
C ASP A 18 14.26 -28.21 8.23
N ALA A 19 13.17 -27.84 7.55
CA ALA A 19 11.92 -28.59 7.49
C ALA A 19 11.94 -29.79 6.52
N GLY A 20 13.08 -30.09 5.90
CA GLY A 20 13.28 -31.28 5.05
C GLY A 20 13.16 -31.04 3.55
N ASP A 21 13.21 -29.79 3.08
CA ASP A 21 13.20 -29.48 1.64
C ASP A 21 14.56 -29.79 0.98
N THR A 22 14.77 -31.07 0.62
CA THR A 22 16.04 -31.57 0.09
C THR A 22 16.37 -30.99 -1.28
N ILE A 23 15.36 -30.68 -2.11
CA ILE A 23 15.54 -30.07 -3.43
C ILE A 23 16.08 -28.65 -3.28
N LEU A 24 15.48 -27.85 -2.38
CA LEU A 24 15.97 -26.50 -2.09
C LEU A 24 17.38 -26.54 -1.51
N ASN A 25 17.67 -27.49 -0.61
CA ASN A 25 19.01 -27.63 -0.02
C ASN A 25 20.07 -27.94 -1.09
N ASP A 26 19.80 -28.90 -1.97
CA ASP A 26 20.68 -29.25 -3.08
C ASP A 26 20.92 -28.05 -3.99
N HIS A 27 19.85 -27.34 -4.37
CA HIS A 27 19.94 -26.12 -5.17
C HIS A 27 20.83 -25.06 -4.51
N LEU A 28 20.67 -24.79 -3.22
CA LEU A 28 21.44 -23.75 -2.52
C LEU A 28 22.91 -24.13 -2.32
N GLN A 29 23.24 -25.41 -2.20
CA GLN A 29 24.62 -25.88 -2.00
C GLN A 29 25.38 -26.05 -3.32
N ASN A 30 24.71 -26.55 -4.36
CA ASN A 30 25.38 -27.06 -5.56
C ASN A 30 25.21 -26.14 -6.79
N SER A 31 24.30 -25.16 -6.74
CA SER A 31 24.12 -24.23 -7.86
C SER A 31 25.20 -23.15 -7.89
N ALA A 32 25.49 -22.62 -9.07
CA ALA A 32 26.39 -21.48 -9.22
C ALA A 32 25.83 -20.27 -8.45
N ALA A 33 26.69 -19.46 -7.85
CA ALA A 33 26.29 -18.36 -6.96
C ALA A 33 25.25 -17.41 -7.58
N ASN A 34 25.36 -17.15 -8.89
CA ASN A 34 24.44 -16.30 -9.67
C ASN A 34 23.05 -16.93 -9.94
N THR A 35 22.89 -18.23 -9.68
CA THR A 35 21.65 -18.98 -9.91
C THR A 35 20.91 -19.36 -8.62
N THR A 36 21.44 -18.97 -7.46
CA THR A 36 20.76 -19.19 -6.17
C THR A 36 19.61 -18.21 -5.90
N TYR A 37 19.56 -17.10 -6.66
CA TYR A 37 18.53 -16.05 -6.52
C TYR A 37 18.42 -15.44 -5.11
N THR A 38 19.45 -15.60 -4.26
CA THR A 38 19.46 -15.13 -2.86
C THR A 38 20.02 -13.72 -2.66
N SER A 39 20.53 -13.07 -3.71
CA SER A 39 21.11 -11.73 -3.59
C SER A 39 20.05 -10.68 -3.23
N HIS A 40 20.46 -9.61 -2.54
CA HIS A 40 19.59 -8.49 -2.22
C HIS A 40 18.84 -7.91 -3.42
N ARG A 41 19.50 -7.85 -4.58
CA ARG A 41 18.88 -7.34 -5.81
C ARG A 41 17.67 -8.19 -6.19
N ILE A 42 17.86 -9.50 -6.25
CA ILE A 42 16.78 -10.44 -6.60
C ILE A 42 15.67 -10.43 -5.55
N GLN A 43 16.02 -10.37 -4.26
CA GLN A 43 15.00 -10.28 -3.20
C GLN A 43 14.12 -9.04 -3.34
N ASN A 44 14.71 -7.88 -3.66
CA ASN A 44 13.95 -6.66 -3.88
C ASN A 44 13.13 -6.71 -5.18
N GLU A 45 13.65 -7.33 -6.25
CA GLU A 45 12.89 -7.58 -7.49
C GLU A 45 11.66 -8.46 -7.20
N LEU A 46 11.82 -9.54 -6.44
CA LEU A 46 10.71 -10.40 -6.02
C LEU A 46 9.67 -9.65 -5.18
N ILE A 47 10.10 -8.85 -4.22
CA ILE A 47 9.20 -8.02 -3.39
C ILE A 47 8.40 -7.07 -4.28
N ASN A 48 9.04 -6.42 -5.25
CA ASN A 48 8.37 -5.49 -6.16
C ASN A 48 7.33 -6.22 -7.03
N ILE A 49 7.67 -7.38 -7.60
CA ILE A 49 6.72 -8.18 -8.40
C ILE A 49 5.53 -8.61 -7.55
N CYS A 50 5.78 -9.10 -6.32
CA CYS A 50 4.69 -9.46 -5.40
C CYS A 50 3.80 -8.26 -5.09
N ASN A 51 4.40 -7.08 -4.84
CA ASN A 51 3.66 -5.85 -4.60
C ASN A 51 2.81 -5.44 -5.81
N GLU A 52 3.37 -5.49 -7.02
CA GLU A 52 2.64 -5.19 -8.27
C GLU A 52 1.43 -6.11 -8.45
N VAL A 53 1.62 -7.42 -8.28
CA VAL A 53 0.53 -8.41 -8.40
C VAL A 53 -0.54 -8.17 -7.33
N LEU A 54 -0.15 -7.92 -6.08
CA LEU A 54 -1.11 -7.65 -5.00
C LEU A 54 -1.91 -6.37 -5.27
N LEU A 55 -1.24 -5.29 -5.66
CA LEU A 55 -1.90 -4.02 -5.98
C LEU A 55 -2.83 -4.17 -7.18
N GLU A 56 -2.44 -4.91 -8.22
CA GLU A 56 -3.31 -5.16 -9.36
C GLU A 56 -4.63 -5.83 -8.92
N HIS A 57 -4.56 -6.85 -8.05
CA HIS A 57 -5.73 -7.52 -7.51
C HIS A 57 -6.59 -6.59 -6.65
N ILE A 58 -5.97 -5.84 -5.72
CA ILE A 58 -6.69 -4.89 -4.85
C ILE A 58 -7.41 -3.84 -5.70
N ILE A 59 -6.70 -3.22 -6.65
CA ILE A 59 -7.26 -2.17 -7.51
C ILE A 59 -8.38 -2.71 -8.40
N LYS A 60 -8.26 -3.94 -8.90
CA LYS A 60 -9.33 -4.61 -9.62
C LYS A 60 -10.58 -4.74 -8.75
N ASP A 61 -10.44 -5.25 -7.53
CA ASP A 61 -11.55 -5.41 -6.59
C ASP A 61 -12.19 -4.07 -6.21
N VAL A 62 -11.39 -3.01 -6.04
CA VAL A 62 -11.89 -1.65 -5.79
C VAL A 62 -12.67 -1.11 -6.98
N LYS A 63 -12.22 -1.37 -8.22
CA LYS A 63 -12.90 -0.94 -9.45
C LYS A 63 -14.21 -1.66 -9.69
N GLU A 64 -14.30 -2.93 -9.26
CA GLU A 64 -15.55 -3.71 -9.26
C GLU A 64 -16.53 -3.23 -8.19
N SER A 65 -16.04 -2.62 -7.10
CA SER A 65 -16.90 -1.93 -6.14
C SER A 65 -17.56 -0.70 -6.77
N GLN A 66 -18.79 -0.42 -6.34
CA GLN A 66 -19.51 0.78 -6.76
C GLN A 66 -18.89 2.05 -6.18
N PHE A 67 -18.40 1.96 -4.93
CA PHE A 67 -17.86 3.09 -4.17
C PHE A 67 -16.68 2.65 -3.30
N PHE A 68 -15.84 3.61 -2.93
CA PHE A 68 -14.74 3.39 -1.99
C PHE A 68 -14.50 4.61 -1.10
N SER A 69 -13.79 4.39 -0.01
CA SER A 69 -13.25 5.43 0.87
C SER A 69 -11.74 5.34 0.90
N VAL A 70 -11.07 6.49 1.02
CA VAL A 70 -9.62 6.55 1.22
C VAL A 70 -9.31 6.69 2.71
N THR A 71 -8.28 6.00 3.17
CA THR A 71 -7.68 6.21 4.49
C THR A 71 -6.23 6.65 4.29
N ALA A 72 -5.77 7.61 5.09
CA ALA A 72 -4.37 7.98 5.04
C ALA A 72 -3.83 8.37 6.42
N ASP A 73 -2.60 7.96 6.70
CA ASP A 73 -1.93 8.26 7.97
C ASP A 73 -0.46 8.66 7.73
N GLU A 74 0.00 9.64 8.50
CA GLU A 74 1.34 10.20 8.41
C GLU A 74 2.36 9.24 9.03
N SER A 75 3.49 9.03 8.36
CA SER A 75 4.52 8.10 8.80
C SER A 75 5.89 8.59 8.37
N CYS A 76 6.94 8.23 9.11
CA CYS A 76 8.32 8.50 8.69
C CYS A 76 9.01 7.19 8.33
N ASP A 77 9.84 7.19 7.29
CA ASP A 77 10.70 6.05 6.99
C ASP A 77 11.88 5.96 7.97
N ILE A 78 12.71 4.90 7.85
CA ILE A 78 13.85 4.69 8.76
C ILE A 78 14.95 5.76 8.64
N SER A 79 14.92 6.59 7.59
CA SER A 79 15.83 7.71 7.37
C SER A 79 15.21 9.04 7.79
N GLY A 80 14.01 9.02 8.40
CA GLY A 80 13.28 10.19 8.86
C GLY A 80 12.61 10.98 7.74
N ILE A 81 12.43 10.38 6.55
CA ILE A 81 11.73 11.01 5.44
C ILE A 81 10.23 10.79 5.62
N GLU A 82 9.49 11.88 5.53
CA GLU A 82 8.03 11.87 5.65
C GLU A 82 7.35 11.16 4.47
N GLN A 83 6.36 10.34 4.79
CA GLN A 83 5.58 9.57 3.84
C GLN A 83 4.16 9.39 4.36
N LEU A 84 3.24 9.20 3.42
CA LEU A 84 1.84 8.92 3.72
C LEU A 84 1.59 7.42 3.52
N SER A 85 1.11 6.75 4.56
CA SER A 85 0.52 5.43 4.40
C SER A 85 -0.88 5.60 3.79
N LEU A 86 -1.14 4.96 2.66
CA LEU A 86 -2.41 5.08 1.94
C LEU A 86 -3.15 3.76 1.96
N GLY A 87 -4.44 3.80 2.33
CA GLY A 87 -5.33 2.65 2.31
C GLY A 87 -6.64 2.96 1.60
N VAL A 88 -7.38 1.91 1.26
CA VAL A 88 -8.71 1.99 0.67
C VAL A 88 -9.65 1.05 1.38
N ARG A 89 -10.88 1.52 1.59
CA ARG A 89 -11.96 0.74 2.18
C ARG A 89 -13.13 0.66 1.20
N PHE A 90 -13.59 -0.54 0.90
CA PHE A 90 -14.61 -0.76 -0.13
C PHE A 90 -15.45 -2.01 0.18
N VAL A 91 -16.59 -2.13 -0.52
CA VAL A 91 -17.48 -3.29 -0.41
C VAL A 91 -17.11 -4.30 -1.49
N HIS A 92 -16.66 -5.47 -1.08
CA HIS A 92 -16.26 -6.54 -1.97
C HIS A 92 -17.37 -7.60 -2.07
N LYS A 93 -17.68 -8.03 -3.30
CA LYS A 93 -18.60 -9.13 -3.56
C LYS A 93 -17.81 -10.43 -3.62
N MET A 94 -18.00 -11.28 -2.61
CA MET A 94 -17.38 -12.60 -2.57
C MET A 94 -17.96 -13.52 -3.64
N SER A 95 -17.22 -14.57 -4.02
CA SER A 95 -17.67 -15.62 -4.94
C SER A 95 -18.96 -16.31 -4.50
N THR A 96 -19.26 -16.32 -3.20
CA THR A 96 -20.50 -16.84 -2.61
C THR A 96 -21.73 -15.96 -2.86
N GLY A 97 -21.55 -14.78 -3.48
CA GLY A 97 -22.59 -13.76 -3.67
C GLY A 97 -22.82 -12.85 -2.47
N LYS A 98 -22.16 -13.11 -1.33
CA LYS A 98 -22.21 -12.25 -0.15
C LYS A 98 -21.30 -11.02 -0.30
N PHE A 99 -21.65 -9.95 0.39
CA PHE A 99 -20.83 -8.75 0.47
C PHE A 99 -20.06 -8.71 1.79
N CYS A 100 -18.81 -8.27 1.73
CA CYS A 100 -18.00 -7.95 2.90
C CYS A 100 -17.31 -6.60 2.72
N VAL A 101 -16.99 -5.94 3.83
CA VAL A 101 -16.16 -4.73 3.80
C VAL A 101 -14.70 -5.17 3.86
N ARG A 102 -13.88 -4.69 2.92
CA ARG A 102 -12.43 -4.87 2.93
C ARG A 102 -11.75 -3.53 3.11
N GLU A 103 -10.63 -3.57 3.82
CA GLU A 103 -9.71 -2.46 3.98
C GLU A 103 -8.33 -2.96 3.57
N GLU A 104 -7.73 -2.31 2.58
CA GLU A 104 -6.51 -2.77 1.93
C GLU A 104 -5.48 -1.64 1.89
N PHE A 105 -4.22 -1.99 2.14
CA PHE A 105 -3.11 -1.05 2.06
C PHE A 105 -2.63 -0.91 0.61
N LEU A 106 -2.52 0.34 0.14
CA LEU A 106 -2.05 0.66 -1.21
C LEU A 106 -0.55 0.96 -1.29
N GLY A 107 0.06 1.32 -0.17
CA GLY A 107 1.49 1.62 -0.13
C GLY A 107 1.82 2.91 0.59
N PHE A 108 3.12 3.15 0.69
CA PHE A 108 3.67 4.41 1.17
C PHE A 108 3.88 5.37 0.01
N VAL A 109 3.50 6.62 0.24
CA VAL A 109 3.62 7.68 -0.74
C VAL A 109 4.54 8.75 -0.17
N PRO A 110 5.73 8.98 -0.76
CA PRO A 110 6.67 9.96 -0.21
C PRO A 110 6.07 11.36 -0.26
N LEU A 111 6.27 12.13 0.80
CA LEU A 111 5.83 13.52 0.90
C LEU A 111 7.04 14.46 0.83
N GLN A 112 6.93 15.50 0.01
CA GLN A 112 7.94 16.56 -0.02
C GLN A 112 7.73 17.58 1.11
N ARG A 113 6.48 17.78 1.52
CA ARG A 113 6.05 18.72 2.55
C ARG A 113 4.82 18.16 3.28
N LEU A 114 4.70 18.54 4.55
CA LEU A 114 3.61 18.17 5.45
C LEU A 114 2.49 19.22 5.50
N ASP A 115 2.29 19.96 4.42
CA ASP A 115 1.18 20.91 4.33
C ASP A 115 -0.06 20.25 3.68
N ALA A 116 -1.24 20.73 4.06
CA ALA A 116 -2.51 20.16 3.63
C ALA A 116 -2.70 20.16 2.11
N GLU A 117 -2.09 21.11 1.40
CA GLU A 117 -2.14 21.20 -0.06
C GLU A 117 -1.41 20.02 -0.68
N THR A 118 -0.13 19.89 -0.34
CA THR A 118 0.77 18.86 -0.85
C THR A 118 0.22 17.47 -0.54
N ILE A 119 -0.27 17.25 0.68
CA ILE A 119 -0.84 15.95 1.08
C ILE A 119 -2.10 15.65 0.25
N SER A 120 -3.02 16.61 0.14
CA SER A 120 -4.26 16.40 -0.62
C SER A 120 -3.99 16.09 -2.10
N GLU A 121 -3.06 16.81 -2.73
CA GLU A 121 -2.66 16.57 -4.12
C GLU A 121 -1.98 15.21 -4.29
N GLN A 122 -1.15 14.83 -3.32
CA GLN A 122 -0.45 13.56 -3.35
C GLN A 122 -1.42 12.37 -3.21
N ILE A 123 -2.43 12.46 -2.33
CA ILE A 123 -3.51 11.47 -2.22
C ILE A 123 -4.24 11.33 -3.56
N LEU A 124 -4.78 12.43 -4.08
CA LEU A 124 -5.61 12.41 -5.28
C LEU A 124 -4.82 11.92 -6.50
N SER A 125 -3.60 12.41 -6.70
CA SER A 125 -2.76 11.98 -7.82
C SER A 125 -2.35 10.51 -7.72
N THR A 126 -2.16 9.98 -6.52
CA THR A 126 -1.85 8.56 -6.32
C THR A 126 -3.04 7.67 -6.64
N LEU A 127 -4.24 8.02 -6.19
CA LEU A 127 -5.47 7.29 -6.54
C LEU A 127 -5.75 7.32 -8.05
N ILE A 128 -5.50 8.46 -8.72
CA ILE A 128 -5.58 8.58 -10.19
C ILE A 128 -4.54 7.70 -10.89
N LYS A 129 -3.31 7.61 -10.36
CA LYS A 129 -2.27 6.72 -10.92
C LYS A 129 -2.65 5.25 -10.83
N PHE A 130 -3.39 4.84 -9.81
CA PHE A 130 -3.99 3.50 -9.74
C PHE A 130 -5.19 3.32 -10.68
N GLY A 131 -5.61 4.39 -11.38
CA GLY A 131 -6.75 4.40 -12.29
C GLY A 131 -8.09 4.32 -11.56
N LEU A 132 -8.16 4.77 -10.31
CA LEU A 132 -9.42 4.83 -9.57
C LEU A 132 -10.23 6.05 -10.01
N ASP A 133 -11.53 5.86 -10.16
CA ASP A 133 -12.48 6.92 -10.48
C ASP A 133 -12.86 7.67 -9.20
N LEU A 134 -12.31 8.85 -9.01
CA LEU A 134 -12.53 9.67 -7.82
C LEU A 134 -13.99 10.15 -7.65
N SER A 135 -14.81 10.10 -8.70
CA SER A 135 -16.25 10.39 -8.57
C SER A 135 -16.99 9.34 -7.72
N LYS A 136 -16.41 8.13 -7.59
CA LYS A 136 -16.90 7.04 -6.74
C LYS A 136 -16.34 7.07 -5.31
N MET A 137 -15.49 8.05 -5.00
CA MET A 137 -14.97 8.23 -3.64
C MET A 137 -16.06 8.84 -2.76
N VAL A 138 -16.54 8.08 -1.78
CA VAL A 138 -17.64 8.47 -0.88
C VAL A 138 -17.18 8.72 0.56
N GLY A 139 -15.91 8.49 0.83
CA GLY A 139 -15.36 8.67 2.16
C GLY A 139 -13.87 8.98 2.17
N GLN A 140 -13.46 9.66 3.23
CA GLN A 140 -12.07 9.96 3.53
C GLN A 140 -11.84 9.90 5.04
N ALA A 141 -10.72 9.31 5.47
CA ALA A 141 -10.39 9.21 6.88
C ALA A 141 -8.90 9.43 7.15
N TYR A 142 -8.60 10.25 8.16
CA TYR A 142 -7.26 10.64 8.56
C TYR A 142 -7.15 10.73 10.08
N ASP A 143 -5.92 10.86 10.57
CA ASP A 143 -5.66 11.22 11.96
C ASP A 143 -6.21 12.63 12.30
N GLY A 144 -6.38 12.88 13.59
CA GLY A 144 -6.97 14.12 14.11
C GLY A 144 -6.08 15.36 13.97
N CYS A 145 -4.92 15.26 13.31
CA CYS A 145 -4.00 16.37 13.12
C CYS A 145 -4.69 17.53 12.38
N SER A 146 -4.42 18.78 12.77
CA SER A 146 -5.10 19.96 12.21
C SER A 146 -4.85 20.11 10.70
N THR A 147 -3.67 19.71 10.22
CA THR A 147 -3.34 19.66 8.79
C THR A 147 -4.25 18.69 8.04
N MET A 148 -4.61 17.56 8.66
CA MET A 148 -5.38 16.49 8.03
C MET A 148 -6.89 16.72 8.18
N ALA A 149 -7.37 16.82 9.43
CA ALA A 149 -8.79 16.92 9.79
C ALA A 149 -9.33 18.36 9.84
N GLY A 150 -8.50 19.37 9.54
CA GLY A 150 -8.86 20.79 9.60
C GLY A 150 -10.06 21.16 8.73
N LYS A 151 -11.08 21.77 9.33
CA LYS A 151 -12.35 22.13 8.67
C LYS A 151 -12.28 23.36 7.75
N ILE A 152 -11.19 24.12 7.79
CA ILE A 152 -11.03 25.39 7.06
C ILE A 152 -10.08 25.22 5.86
N SER A 153 -8.91 24.61 6.09
CA SER A 153 -7.85 24.49 5.08
C SER A 153 -7.11 23.15 5.10
N GLY A 154 -7.59 22.20 5.91
CA GLY A 154 -6.98 20.87 6.03
C GLY A 154 -7.24 19.97 4.82
N VAL A 155 -6.57 18.83 4.78
CA VAL A 155 -6.70 17.81 3.71
C VAL A 155 -8.16 17.43 3.50
N ARG A 156 -8.87 17.18 4.61
CA ARG A 156 -10.32 16.98 4.65
C ARG A 156 -11.05 17.99 3.78
N LYS A 157 -10.90 19.28 4.09
CA LYS A 157 -11.66 20.35 3.45
C LYS A 157 -11.33 20.46 1.96
N ARG A 158 -10.05 20.34 1.62
CA ARG A 158 -9.57 20.39 0.24
C ARG A 158 -10.13 19.25 -0.63
N ILE A 159 -10.27 18.06 -0.08
CA ILE A 159 -10.87 16.93 -0.79
C ILE A 159 -12.39 17.04 -0.83
N GLU A 160 -13.05 17.46 0.26
CA GLU A 160 -14.52 17.73 0.27
C GLU A 160 -14.89 18.78 -0.79
N ASP A 161 -14.09 19.84 -0.98
CA ASP A 161 -14.36 20.89 -1.97
C ASP A 161 -14.27 20.40 -3.42
N LYS A 162 -13.42 19.41 -3.71
CA LYS A 162 -13.29 18.79 -5.04
C LYS A 162 -14.27 17.64 -5.26
N TYR A 163 -14.55 16.88 -4.21
CA TYR A 163 -15.39 15.69 -4.23
C TYR A 163 -16.40 15.75 -3.06
N PRO A 164 -17.53 16.46 -3.23
CA PRO A 164 -18.49 16.70 -2.14
C PRO A 164 -19.12 15.43 -1.55
N ASN A 165 -19.09 14.32 -2.28
CA ASN A 165 -19.57 13.02 -1.79
C ASN A 165 -18.56 12.31 -0.89
N ALA A 166 -17.29 12.75 -0.83
CA ALA A 166 -16.24 12.14 -0.02
C ALA A 166 -16.35 12.61 1.44
N ASN A 167 -17.26 11.99 2.20
CA ASN A 167 -17.52 12.36 3.58
C ASN A 167 -16.34 12.05 4.50
N PHE A 168 -16.02 12.97 5.40
CA PHE A 168 -14.95 12.76 6.37
C PHE A 168 -15.39 11.95 7.60
N PHE A 169 -14.55 11.02 8.01
CA PHE A 169 -14.63 10.31 9.29
C PHE A 169 -13.24 10.31 9.95
N SER A 170 -13.18 10.39 11.29
CA SER A 170 -11.90 10.27 12.01
C SER A 170 -11.46 8.82 12.06
N LEU A 171 -10.18 8.56 11.86
CA LEU A 171 -9.52 7.32 12.31
C LEU A 171 -9.25 7.38 13.82
#